data_AF-Q9RS14-F1
#
_entry.id   AF-Q9RS14-F1
#
_cell.length_a   1.000
_cell.length_b   1.000
_cell.length_c   1.000
_cell.angle_alpha   90.00
_cell.angle_beta   90.00
_cell.angle_gamma   90.00
#
_symmetry.space_group_name_H-M   'P 1'
#
loop_
_entity.id
_entity.type
_entity.pdbx_description
1 polymer ?
#
loop_
_entity_poly.entity_id
_entity_poly.type
_entity_poly.pdbx_seq_one_letter_code
_entity_poly.pdbx_strand_id
1 'polypeptide(L)'
;MMWSAFLPVLALLGTPTPPETVLPARAGQTATLRVDLGTRELLLNREAPNLLTLRTPWGQVQTRPSGTPHRDPAYAGYFGQVRPALLKVKVPAATKPGRYAAHLTADLFVCDTGDKLCTRRTLKLPVQVQVGNGARPGTLTLKDEHLRPSRLRF
;
A
#
# COMPACT_ATOMS: atom_id res chain seq x y z
N MET A 1 22.86 14.60 46.39
CA MET A 1 23.35 14.01 45.13
C MET A 1 22.26 13.11 44.58
N MET A 2 21.47 13.58 43.62
CA MET A 2 20.51 12.74 42.88
C MET A 2 20.56 13.20 41.43
N TRP A 3 21.25 12.43 40.60
CA TRP A 3 21.31 12.67 39.16
C TRP A 3 20.13 11.95 38.52
N SER A 4 19.17 12.73 38.02
CA SER A 4 18.14 12.24 37.12
C SER A 4 18.78 11.97 35.76
N ALA A 5 19.00 10.69 35.45
CA ALA A 5 19.38 10.26 34.11
C ALA A 5 18.16 10.40 33.18
N PHE A 6 18.16 11.44 32.36
CA PHE A 6 17.29 11.54 31.19
C PHE A 6 17.71 10.46 30.19
N LEU A 7 16.88 9.42 30.02
CA LEU A 7 17.00 8.48 28.91
C LEU A 7 16.59 9.20 27.62
N PRO A 8 17.45 9.26 26.58
CA PRO A 8 17.05 9.79 25.29
C PRO A 8 16.19 8.73 24.60
N VAL A 9 14.93 9.07 24.32
CA VAL A 9 14.10 8.27 23.41
C VAL A 9 14.69 8.44 22.01
N LEU A 10 15.42 7.44 21.53
CA LEU A 10 15.76 7.32 20.12
C LEU A 10 14.46 7.15 19.32
N ALA A 11 13.99 8.24 18.72
CA ALA A 11 12.98 8.17 17.67
C ALA A 11 13.62 7.48 16.45
N LEU A 12 13.39 6.18 16.30
CA LEU A 12 13.65 5.45 15.07
C LEU A 12 12.80 6.10 13.96
N LEU A 13 13.42 6.92 13.12
CA LEU A 13 12.84 7.53 11.93
C LEU A 13 12.53 6.44 10.89
N GLY A 14 11.49 5.64 11.16
CA GLY A 14 10.91 4.71 10.20
C GLY A 14 10.16 5.46 9.11
N THR A 15 10.08 4.88 7.91
CA THR A 15 9.12 5.33 6.89
C THR A 15 7.72 5.38 7.52
N PRO A 16 6.96 6.47 7.37
CA PRO A 16 5.60 6.52 7.91
C PRO A 16 4.78 5.35 7.36
N THR A 17 4.26 4.53 8.27
CA THR A 17 3.37 3.44 7.88
C THR A 17 1.97 4.03 7.67
N PRO A 18 1.31 3.75 6.53
CA PRO A 18 -0.10 4.09 6.35
C PRO A 18 -0.94 3.61 7.54
N PRO A 19 -2.02 4.33 7.90
CA PRO A 19 -2.94 3.87 8.93
C PRO A 19 -3.52 2.50 8.57
N GLU A 20 -3.84 1.69 9.59
CA GLU A 20 -4.48 0.40 9.40
C GLU A 20 -5.76 0.57 8.57
N THR A 21 -5.88 -0.22 7.50
CA THR A 21 -7.03 -0.15 6.60
C THR A 21 -8.07 -1.17 7.00
N VAL A 22 -9.29 -0.71 7.27
CA VAL A 22 -10.44 -1.59 7.47
C VAL A 22 -11.11 -1.85 6.13
N LEU A 23 -11.31 -3.13 5.81
CA LEU A 23 -12.07 -3.60 4.66
C LEU A 23 -13.42 -4.17 5.13
N PRO A 24 -14.52 -3.41 5.02
CA PRO A 24 -15.86 -3.91 5.34
C PRO A 24 -16.27 -5.04 4.37
N ALA A 25 -16.84 -6.10 4.92
CA ALA A 25 -17.28 -7.25 4.14
C ALA A 25 -18.55 -7.89 4.71
N ARG A 26 -19.23 -8.66 3.85
CA ARG A 26 -20.35 -9.54 4.21
C ARG A 26 -20.00 -10.97 3.84
N ALA A 27 -20.45 -11.92 4.67
CA ALA A 27 -20.33 -13.34 4.34
C ALA A 27 -21.02 -13.65 3.01
N GLY A 28 -20.40 -14.50 2.19
CA GLY A 28 -20.90 -14.87 0.87
C GLY A 28 -20.73 -13.80 -0.22
N GLN A 29 -20.19 -12.62 0.11
CA GLN A 29 -19.98 -11.53 -0.84
C GLN A 29 -18.51 -11.34 -1.22
N THR A 30 -18.28 -10.53 -2.26
CA THR A 30 -16.95 -10.09 -2.66
C THR A 30 -16.63 -8.75 -2.01
N ALA A 31 -15.62 -8.72 -1.15
CA ALA A 31 -15.07 -7.49 -0.60
C ALA A 31 -14.05 -6.90 -1.59
N THR A 32 -14.05 -5.56 -1.74
CA THR A 32 -13.15 -4.86 -2.67
C THR A 32 -12.27 -3.90 -1.90
N LEU A 33 -10.95 -4.09 -1.99
CA LEU A 33 -9.96 -3.12 -1.55
C LEU A 33 -9.52 -2.30 -2.76
N ARG A 34 -9.71 -0.98 -2.68
CA ARG A 34 -9.20 0.01 -3.62
C ARG A 34 -7.86 0.53 -3.11
N VAL A 35 -6.83 0.45 -3.95
CA VAL A 35 -5.51 1.01 -3.66
C VAL A 35 -5.25 2.17 -4.61
N ASP A 36 -5.16 3.37 -4.04
CA ASP A 36 -4.85 4.60 -4.75
C ASP A 36 -3.36 4.91 -4.61
N LEU A 37 -2.66 5.04 -5.74
CA LEU A 37 -1.26 5.49 -5.79
C LEU A 37 -1.24 7.00 -6.01
N GLY A 38 -1.31 7.75 -4.92
CA GLY A 38 -1.34 9.21 -4.90
C GLY A 38 0.06 9.82 -4.83
N THR A 39 0.98 9.35 -5.68
CA THR A 39 2.35 9.85 -5.74
C THR A 39 2.44 11.11 -6.58
N ARG A 40 3.30 12.05 -6.19
CA ARG A 40 3.52 13.31 -6.92
C ARG A 40 4.95 13.41 -7.41
N GLU A 41 5.90 13.16 -6.51
CA GLU A 41 7.33 13.28 -6.78
C GLU A 41 7.95 11.93 -7.18
N LEU A 42 7.23 10.83 -6.93
CA LEU A 42 7.63 9.48 -7.35
C LEU A 42 6.87 9.03 -8.59
N LEU A 43 7.63 8.55 -9.57
CA LEU A 43 7.11 7.93 -10.78
C LEU A 43 7.16 6.40 -10.68
N LEU A 44 6.05 5.73 -11.01
CA LEU A 44 5.99 4.28 -11.08
C LEU A 44 6.40 3.80 -12.48
N ASN A 45 7.40 2.92 -12.55
CA ASN A 45 7.87 2.36 -13.83
C ASN A 45 6.78 1.46 -14.44
N ARG A 46 6.45 1.64 -15.72
CA ARG A 46 5.39 0.89 -16.43
C ARG A 46 5.78 -0.51 -16.88
N GLU A 47 7.06 -0.69 -17.16
CA GLU A 47 7.63 -1.91 -17.74
C GLU A 47 8.12 -2.87 -16.66
N ALA A 48 8.33 -2.36 -15.44
CA ALA A 48 8.72 -3.14 -14.29
C ALA A 48 7.58 -4.06 -13.80
N PRO A 49 7.92 -5.19 -13.15
CA PRO A 49 6.93 -6.17 -12.66
C PRO A 49 6.27 -5.71 -11.34
N ASN A 50 5.59 -4.56 -11.37
CA ASN A 50 4.85 -4.04 -10.23
C ASN A 50 3.70 -4.98 -9.84
N LEU A 51 3.55 -5.25 -8.55
CA LEU A 51 2.56 -6.21 -8.07
C LEU A 51 1.99 -5.78 -6.72
N LEU A 52 0.66 -5.82 -6.62
CA LEU A 52 -0.08 -5.71 -5.38
C LEU A 52 -0.67 -7.07 -5.06
N THR A 53 -0.43 -7.59 -3.85
CA THR A 53 -0.95 -8.87 -3.37
C THR A 53 -1.70 -8.66 -2.07
N LEU A 54 -3.01 -8.92 -2.05
CA LEU A 54 -3.81 -8.96 -0.83
C LEU A 54 -3.94 -10.42 -0.38
N ARG A 55 -3.46 -10.71 0.82
CA ARG A 55 -3.61 -12.03 1.47
C ARG A 55 -4.61 -11.94 2.60
N THR A 56 -5.55 -12.86 2.60
CA THR A 56 -6.63 -12.99 3.58
C THR A 56 -6.68 -14.42 4.10
N PRO A 57 -7.45 -14.71 5.16
CA PRO A 57 -7.64 -16.07 5.64
C PRO A 57 -8.31 -17.00 4.61
N TRP A 58 -8.95 -16.45 3.57
CA TRP A 58 -9.67 -17.21 2.55
C TRP A 58 -8.89 -17.37 1.24
N GLY A 59 -7.66 -16.84 1.18
CA GLY A 59 -6.80 -16.91 -0.01
C GLY A 59 -6.12 -15.59 -0.33
N GLN A 60 -5.48 -15.56 -1.49
CA GLN A 60 -4.75 -14.40 -1.98
C GLN A 60 -5.29 -13.94 -3.33
N VAL A 61 -5.24 -12.63 -3.55
CA VAL A 61 -5.57 -12.01 -4.84
C VAL A 61 -4.48 -11.03 -5.21
N GLN A 62 -4.21 -10.92 -6.51
CA GLN A 62 -3.14 -10.12 -7.05
C GLN A 62 -3.65 -9.20 -8.14
N THR A 63 -3.05 -8.02 -8.25
CA THR A 63 -3.29 -7.10 -9.36
C THR A 63 -2.03 -6.31 -9.67
N ARG A 64 -1.92 -5.84 -10.91
CA ARG A 64 -0.84 -4.97 -11.35
C ARG A 64 -1.35 -3.54 -11.48
N PRO A 65 -0.62 -2.53 -10.98
CA PRO A 65 -0.90 -1.14 -11.30
C PRO A 65 -1.00 -0.93 -12.82
N SER A 66 -1.94 -0.09 -13.23
CA SER A 66 -2.16 0.27 -14.63
C SER A 66 -2.46 1.75 -14.73
N GLY A 67 -2.40 2.33 -15.92
CA GLY A 67 -2.47 3.78 -16.06
C GLY A 67 -2.07 4.26 -17.44
N THR A 68 -1.99 5.57 -17.59
CA THR A 68 -1.52 6.21 -18.82
C THR A 68 -0.01 6.46 -18.76
N PRO A 69 0.68 6.41 -19.92
CA PRO A 69 2.06 6.86 -20.03
C PRO A 69 2.26 8.28 -19.49
N HIS A 70 3.48 8.59 -19.04
CA HIS A 70 3.89 9.97 -18.80
C HIS A 70 3.90 10.75 -20.12
N ARG A 71 3.52 12.04 -20.07
CA ARG A 71 3.41 12.90 -21.27
C ARG A 71 4.76 13.39 -21.78
N ASP A 72 5.70 13.63 -20.87
CA ASP A 72 7.08 13.97 -21.21
C ASP A 72 7.80 12.73 -21.77
N PRO A 73 8.36 12.79 -23.00
CA PRO A 73 9.10 11.70 -23.63
C PRO A 73 10.27 11.17 -22.79
N ALA A 74 10.92 12.03 -21.99
CA ALA A 74 12.02 11.62 -21.11
C ALA A 74 11.58 10.59 -20.05
N TYR A 75 10.28 10.53 -19.75
CA TYR A 75 9.68 9.62 -18.77
C TYR A 75 8.67 8.64 -19.39
N ALA A 76 8.75 8.36 -20.69
CA ALA A 76 7.78 7.49 -21.39
C ALA A 76 7.66 6.07 -20.77
N GLY A 77 8.73 5.56 -20.16
CA GLY A 77 8.77 4.30 -19.42
C GLY A 77 8.04 4.31 -18.06
N TYR A 78 7.43 5.43 -17.67
CA TYR A 78 6.72 5.61 -16.40
C TYR A 78 5.24 5.92 -16.61
N PHE A 79 4.43 5.65 -15.59
CA PHE A 79 3.05 6.12 -15.56
C PHE A 79 3.01 7.63 -15.28
N GLY A 80 2.25 8.37 -16.07
CA GLY A 80 1.91 9.78 -15.79
C GLY A 80 0.67 9.91 -14.91
N GLN A 81 -0.25 8.94 -15.02
CA GLN A 81 -1.40 8.82 -14.15
C GLN A 81 -1.67 7.35 -13.88
N VAL A 82 -1.61 6.94 -12.61
CA VAL A 82 -1.91 5.58 -12.19
C VAL A 82 -3.39 5.46 -11.86
N ARG A 83 -4.05 4.45 -12.44
CA ARG A 83 -5.44 4.11 -12.11
C ARG A 83 -5.49 3.41 -10.75
N PRO A 84 -6.58 3.62 -9.99
CA PRO A 84 -6.82 2.87 -8.76
C PRO A 84 -6.81 1.37 -9.01
N ALA A 85 -6.01 0.64 -8.25
CA ALA A 85 -5.96 -0.81 -8.33
C ALA A 85 -7.07 -1.42 -7.46
N LEU A 86 -7.77 -2.42 -7.97
CA LEU A 86 -8.86 -3.09 -7.26
C LEU A 86 -8.48 -4.54 -6.96
N LEU A 87 -8.48 -4.89 -5.67
CA LEU A 87 -8.27 -6.26 -5.17
C LEU A 87 -9.61 -6.77 -4.64
N LYS A 88 -10.15 -7.80 -5.30
CA LYS A 88 -11.49 -8.35 -5.01
C LYS A 88 -11.34 -9.72 -4.37
N VAL A 89 -11.74 -9.87 -3.11
CA VAL A 89 -11.66 -11.14 -2.37
C VAL A 89 -13.05 -11.68 -2.06
N LYS A 90 -13.27 -12.97 -2.32
CA LYS A 90 -14.52 -13.65 -1.99
C LYS A 90 -14.51 -14.09 -0.53
N VAL A 91 -15.48 -13.62 0.25
CA VAL A 91 -15.69 -14.06 1.63
C VAL A 91 -16.64 -15.28 1.62
N PRO A 92 -16.26 -16.43 2.20
CA PRO A 92 -17.14 -17.60 2.27
C PRO A 92 -18.48 -17.29 2.95
N ALA A 93 -19.55 -17.97 2.53
CA ALA A 93 -20.89 -17.79 3.10
C ALA A 93 -20.97 -18.23 4.58
N ALA A 94 -20.14 -19.21 4.99
CA ALA A 94 -20.08 -19.72 6.36
C ALA A 94 -19.22 -18.87 7.31
N THR A 95 -18.66 -17.75 6.85
CA THR A 95 -17.81 -16.88 7.68
C THR A 95 -18.66 -16.16 8.73
N LYS A 96 -18.30 -16.35 10.01
CA LYS A 96 -18.96 -15.68 11.13
C LYS A 96 -18.66 -14.16 11.11
N PRO A 97 -19.55 -13.31 11.65
CA PRO A 97 -19.22 -11.91 11.89
C PRO A 97 -17.97 -11.78 12.79
N GLY A 98 -17.07 -10.86 12.46
CA GLY A 98 -15.81 -10.71 13.20
C GLY A 98 -14.74 -9.93 12.45
N ARG A 99 -13.57 -9.83 13.09
CA ARG A 99 -12.36 -9.21 12.54
C ARG A 99 -11.39 -10.29 12.09
N TYR A 100 -10.90 -10.15 10.87
CA TYR A 100 -10.00 -11.10 10.24
C TYR A 100 -8.74 -10.37 9.78
N ALA A 101 -7.59 -10.83 10.25
CA ALA A 101 -6.30 -10.27 9.85
C ALA A 101 -6.01 -10.57 8.37
N ALA A 102 -5.61 -9.55 7.64
CA ALA A 102 -5.16 -9.61 6.26
C ALA A 102 -3.92 -8.71 6.10
N HIS A 103 -3.23 -8.85 4.98
CA HIS A 103 -2.09 -8.01 4.66
C HIS A 103 -2.01 -7.72 3.18
N LEU A 104 -1.71 -6.47 2.86
CA LEU A 104 -1.35 -6.05 1.51
C LEU A 104 0.17 -6.03 1.40
N THR A 105 0.70 -6.74 0.42
CA THR A 105 2.09 -6.58 -0.01
C THR A 105 2.11 -5.79 -1.31
N ALA A 106 2.94 -4.77 -1.40
CA ALA A 106 3.14 -3.97 -2.60
C ALA A 106 4.62 -4.01 -3.00
N ASP A 107 4.92 -4.66 -4.13
CA ASP A 107 6.22 -4.66 -4.78
C ASP A 107 6.17 -3.67 -5.95
N LEU A 108 6.74 -2.48 -5.73
CA LEU A 108 6.63 -1.35 -6.65
C LEU A 108 8.03 -0.85 -7.05
N PHE A 109 8.22 -0.58 -8.33
CA PHE A 109 9.46 -0.03 -8.87
C PHE A 109 9.25 1.46 -9.13
N VAL A 110 9.78 2.29 -8.25
CA VAL A 110 9.56 3.73 -8.23
C VAL A 110 10.86 4.48 -8.47
N CYS A 111 10.77 5.61 -9.16
CA CYS A 111 11.88 6.54 -9.33
C CYS A 111 11.51 7.90 -8.75
N ASP A 112 12.38 8.42 -7.89
CA ASP A 112 12.30 9.80 -7.41
C ASP A 112 12.93 10.70 -8.46
N THR A 113 12.14 11.64 -9.00
CA THR A 113 12.61 12.54 -10.07
C THR A 113 13.52 13.65 -9.56
N GLY A 114 13.42 14.01 -8.28
CA GLY A 114 14.28 15.00 -7.64
C GLY A 114 15.67 14.43 -7.37
N ASP A 115 15.73 13.22 -6.79
CA ASP A 115 17.00 12.56 -6.45
C ASP A 115 17.60 11.74 -7.60
N LYS A 116 16.85 11.56 -8.70
CA LYS A 116 17.16 10.65 -9.82
C LYS A 116 17.46 9.22 -9.36
N LEU A 117 16.78 8.77 -8.32
CA LEU A 117 17.02 7.47 -7.69
C LEU A 117 15.85 6.51 -7.96
N CYS A 118 16.16 5.41 -8.64
CA CYS A 118 15.21 4.33 -8.92
C CYS A 118 15.40 3.16 -7.95
N THR A 119 14.31 2.71 -7.34
CA THR A 119 14.34 1.65 -6.33
C THR A 119 13.15 0.72 -6.41
N ARG A 120 13.37 -0.54 -6.04
CA ARG A 120 12.29 -1.46 -5.70
C ARG A 120 11.85 -1.20 -4.26
N ARG A 121 10.55 -1.00 -4.06
CA ARG A 121 9.89 -0.85 -2.76
C ARG A 121 9.01 -2.03 -2.50
N THR A 122 9.22 -2.65 -1.35
CA THR A 122 8.35 -3.70 -0.84
C THR A 122 7.69 -3.17 0.42
N LEU A 123 6.39 -2.91 0.37
CA LEU A 123 5.59 -2.55 1.53
C LEU A 123 4.79 -3.76 2.01
N LYS A 124 4.66 -3.89 3.33
CA LYS A 124 3.76 -4.85 3.98
C LYS A 124 2.84 -4.07 4.91
N LEU A 125 1.56 -4.00 4.56
CA LEU A 125 0.60 -3.14 5.21
C LEU A 125 -0.50 -3.98 5.85
N PRO A 126 -0.82 -3.75 7.13
CA PRO A 126 -1.90 -4.47 7.79
C PRO A 126 -3.24 -4.03 7.20
N VAL A 127 -4.10 -5.01 6.94
CA VAL A 127 -5.48 -4.81 6.52
C VAL A 127 -6.37 -5.62 7.47
N GLN A 128 -7.42 -5.03 7.99
CA GLN A 128 -8.40 -5.73 8.81
C GLN A 128 -9.70 -5.92 8.03
N VAL A 129 -10.06 -7.17 7.74
CA VAL A 129 -11.36 -7.46 7.14
C VAL A 129 -12.40 -7.53 8.25
N GLN A 130 -13.36 -6.61 8.23
CA GLN A 130 -14.46 -6.54 9.18
C GLN A 130 -15.70 -7.17 8.54
N VAL A 131 -16.00 -8.42 8.90
CA VAL A 131 -17.20 -9.12 8.43
C VAL A 131 -18.37 -8.77 9.33
N GLY A 132 -19.43 -8.23 8.75
CA GLY A 132 -20.63 -7.80 9.47
C GLY A 132 -21.64 -7.10 8.55
N ASN A 133 -22.37 -6.12 9.07
CA ASN A 133 -23.43 -5.44 8.33
C ASN A 133 -22.89 -4.30 7.46
N GLY A 134 -22.10 -4.62 6.43
CA GLY A 134 -21.63 -3.60 5.49
C GLY A 134 -20.77 -4.16 4.36
N ALA A 135 -21.07 -3.76 3.12
CA ALA A 135 -20.23 -4.05 1.96
C ALA A 135 -19.95 -2.73 1.26
N ARG A 136 -18.96 -2.00 1.76
CA ARG A 136 -18.41 -0.81 1.08
C ARG A 136 -16.96 -1.12 0.71
N PRO A 137 -16.47 -0.62 -0.44
CA PRO A 137 -15.05 -0.75 -0.75
C PRO A 137 -14.20 -0.13 0.36
N GLY A 138 -13.19 -0.86 0.82
CA GLY A 138 -12.12 -0.28 1.63
C GLY A 138 -11.18 0.51 0.72
N THR A 139 -10.62 1.62 1.21
CA THR A 139 -9.67 2.43 0.46
C THR A 139 -8.36 2.55 1.23
N LEU A 140 -7.25 2.33 0.52
CA LEU A 140 -5.90 2.57 0.99
C LEU A 140 -5.20 3.49 0.00
N THR A 141 -4.60 4.58 0.51
CA THR A 141 -3.82 5.50 -0.32
C THR A 141 -2.34 5.36 0.01
N LEU A 142 -1.53 5.03 -0.99
CA LEU A 142 -0.07 5.10 -0.91
C LEU A 142 0.40 6.43 -1.49
N LYS A 143 1.24 7.13 -0.73
CA LYS A 143 1.78 8.44 -1.06
C LYS A 143 3.31 8.35 -1.12
N ASP A 144 3.95 9.44 -1.52
CA ASP A 144 5.40 9.53 -1.67
C ASP A 144 6.14 9.13 -0.38
N GLU A 145 5.67 9.60 0.78
CA GLU A 145 6.28 9.32 2.08
C GLU A 145 6.28 7.83 2.47
N HIS A 146 5.32 7.05 1.94
CA HIS A 146 5.26 5.60 2.18
C HIS A 146 6.23 4.82 1.29
N LEU A 147 6.66 5.43 0.17
CA LEU A 147 7.42 4.79 -0.89
C LEU A 147 8.86 5.32 -1.00
N ARG A 148 9.19 6.42 -0.33
CA ARG A 148 10.55 6.95 -0.25
C ARG A 148 11.45 6.05 0.62
N PRO A 149 12.75 5.94 0.28
CA PRO A 149 13.71 5.34 1.19
C PRO A 149 13.79 6.16 2.48
N SER A 150 13.96 5.49 3.62
CA SER A 150 14.43 6.15 4.83
C SER A 150 15.77 6.82 4.52
N ARG A 151 15.79 8.15 4.49
CA ARG A 151 17.05 8.88 4.38
C ARG A 151 17.73 8.83 5.75
N LEU A 152 18.87 8.14 5.83
CA LEU A 152 19.79 8.36 6.94
C LEU A 152 20.34 9.78 6.76
N ARG A 153 19.97 10.70 7.66
CA ARG A 153 20.65 11.99 7.77
C ARG A 153 21.96 11.71 8.52
N PHE A 154 23.08 11.85 7.82
CA PHE A 154 24.41 11.89 8.43
C PHE A 154 24.72 13.31 8.88
#